data_AF-A0A2N6LW81-F1
#
_entry.id   AF-A0A2N6LW81-F1
#
_cell.length_a   1.000
_cell.length_b   1.000
_cell.length_c   1.000
_cell.angle_alpha   90.00
_cell.angle_beta   90.00
_cell.angle_gamma   90.00
#
_symmetry.space_group_name_H-M   'P 1'
#
loop_
_entity.id
_entity.type
_entity.pdbx_description
1 polymer ?
#
loop_
_entity_poly.entity_id
_entity_poly.type
_entity_poly.pdbx_seq_one_letter_code
_entity_poly.pdbx_strand_id
1 'polypeptide(L)' 'KKIATLYDRPSKDTNRLHLFLAENVSKTSEQQLDITEEIEVILIPVESVLTKIIQGEICVTGSVAALFLGLNLIEQCHRY' A
#
# COMPACT_ATOMS: atom_id res chain seq x y z
N LYS A 1 11.66 -0.31 -4.45
CA LYS A 1 12.30 -1.45 -3.73
C LYS A 1 11.28 -2.57 -3.49
N LYS A 2 11.61 -3.86 -3.73
CA LYS A 2 10.70 -4.98 -3.38
C LYS A 2 10.67 -5.16 -1.86
N ILE A 3 9.47 -5.26 -1.30
CA ILE A 3 9.22 -5.46 0.14
C ILE A 3 9.01 -6.95 0.43
N ALA A 4 7.98 -7.56 -0.18
CA ALA A 4 7.56 -8.91 0.15
C ALA A 4 6.75 -9.56 -0.99
N THR A 5 6.43 -10.84 -0.83
CA THR A 5 5.44 -11.55 -1.65
C THR A 5 4.52 -12.32 -0.71
N LEU A 6 3.22 -12.04 -0.78
CA LEU A 6 2.21 -12.54 0.13
C LEU A 6 1.16 -13.37 -0.62
N TYR A 7 0.47 -14.23 0.14
CA TYR A 7 -0.66 -15.02 -0.34
C TYR A 7 -1.88 -14.65 0.51
N ASP A 8 -2.92 -14.10 -0.12
CA ASP A 8 -4.09 -13.58 0.60
C ASP A 8 -5.08 -14.70 0.99
N ARG A 9 -5.35 -15.62 0.05
CA ARG A 9 -6.24 -16.78 0.27
C ARG A 9 -5.57 -18.09 -0.18
N PRO A 10 -4.49 -18.53 0.49
CA PRO A 10 -3.65 -19.63 0.01
C PRO A 10 -4.37 -20.99 -0.11
N SER A 11 -5.50 -21.18 0.58
CA SER A 11 -6.32 -22.40 0.49
C SER A 11 -7.32 -22.39 -0.67
N LYS A 12 -7.52 -21.25 -1.33
CA LYS A 12 -8.56 -21.06 -2.36
C LYS A 12 -8.01 -20.48 -3.67
N ASP A 13 -6.95 -19.69 -3.60
CA ASP A 13 -6.35 -19.00 -4.73
C ASP A 13 -4.86 -19.30 -4.83
N THR A 14 -4.34 -19.26 -6.06
CA THR A 14 -2.90 -19.32 -6.35
C THR A 14 -2.29 -17.92 -6.59
N ASN A 15 -3.09 -16.87 -6.42
CA ASN A 15 -2.67 -15.49 -6.61
C ASN A 15 -1.58 -15.10 -5.61
N ARG A 16 -0.64 -14.26 -6.10
CA ARG A 16 0.46 -13.72 -5.31
C ARG A 16 0.40 -12.21 -5.35
N LEU A 17 0.48 -11.60 -4.17
CA LEU A 17 0.60 -10.16 -4.03
C LEU A 17 2.07 -9.80 -3.86
N HIS A 18 2.62 -9.05 -4.81
CA HIS A 18 4.00 -8.57 -4.76
C HIS A 18 4.03 -7.11 -4.31
N LEU A 19 4.68 -6.85 -3.18
CA LEU A 19 4.70 -5.53 -2.56
C LEU A 19 5.98 -4.78 -2.87
N PHE A 20 5.86 -3.50 -3.21
CA PHE A 20 6.98 -2.62 -3.53
C PHE A 20 6.81 -1.27 -2.82
N LEU A 21 7.93 -0.70 -2.36
CA LEU A 21 8.02 0.67 -1.89
C LEU A 21 8.53 1.55 -3.04
N ALA A 22 7.75 2.56 -3.40
CA ALA A 22 8.20 3.64 -4.28
C ALA A 22 8.58 4.83 -3.41
N GLU A 23 9.73 5.44 -3.70
CA GLU A 23 10.32 6.54 -2.92
C GLU A 23 10.51 7.75 -3.84
N ASN A 24 10.47 8.95 -3.26
CA ASN A 24 10.63 10.22 -4.00
C ASN A 24 9.65 10.36 -5.18
N VAL A 25 8.41 9.90 -4.97
CA VAL A 25 7.36 9.95 -6.00
C VAL A 25 6.81 11.37 -6.15
N SER A 26 6.53 11.77 -7.39
CA SER A 26 5.82 13.00 -7.73
C SER A 26 4.74 12.70 -8.75
N LYS A 27 3.62 13.44 -8.70
CA LYS A 27 2.57 13.33 -9.71
C LYS A 27 3.06 13.99 -11.00
N THR A 28 3.22 13.19 -12.07
CA THR A 28 3.73 13.68 -13.36
C THR A 28 2.65 13.81 -14.44
N SER A 29 1.47 13.24 -14.21
CA SER A 29 0.35 13.26 -15.15
C SER A 29 -0.98 13.02 -14.42
N GLU A 30 -2.09 13.29 -15.11
CA GLU A 30 -3.41 12.84 -14.68
C GLU A 30 -3.61 11.34 -14.92
N GLN A 31 -4.61 10.77 -14.24
CA GLN A 31 -4.95 9.35 -14.38
C GLN A 31 -5.52 9.07 -15.78
N GLN A 32 -5.15 7.94 -16.36
CA GLN A 32 -5.77 7.39 -17.56
C GLN A 32 -6.36 6.04 -17.17
N LEU A 33 -7.61 6.05 -16.71
CA LEU A 33 -8.32 4.88 -16.20
C LEU A 33 -8.98 4.10 -17.35
N ASP A 34 -9.06 2.77 -17.19
CA ASP A 34 -9.87 1.94 -18.08
C ASP A 34 -11.37 2.19 -17.86
N ILE A 35 -12.20 1.83 -18.84
CA ILE A 35 -13.66 2.10 -18.80
C ILE A 35 -14.39 1.45 -17.62
N THR A 36 -13.79 0.44 -17.00
CA THR A 36 -14.33 -0.27 -15.83
C THR A 36 -13.74 0.21 -14.50
N GLU A 37 -12.80 1.14 -14.53
CA GLU A 37 -12.11 1.64 -13.35
C GLU A 37 -12.74 2.96 -12.88
N GLU A 38 -13.01 3.02 -11.58
CA GLU A 38 -13.43 4.23 -10.88
C GLU A 38 -12.51 4.37 -9.66
N ILE A 39 -11.46 5.18 -9.79
CA ILE A 39 -10.38 5.29 -8.80
C ILE A 39 -10.12 6.76 -8.47
N GLU A 40 -10.02 7.05 -7.17
CA GLU A 40 -9.60 8.34 -6.64
C GLU A 40 -8.26 8.20 -5.90
N VAL A 41 -7.37 9.18 -6.08
CA VAL A 41 -6.11 9.26 -5.33
C VAL A 41 -6.27 10.26 -4.20
N ILE A 42 -6.21 9.74 -2.97
CA ILE A 42 -6.26 10.55 -1.74
C ILE A 42 -4.89 10.52 -1.07
N LEU A 43 -4.32 11.71 -0.84
CA LEU A 43 -3.10 11.86 -0.04
C LEU A 43 -3.48 11.98 1.43
N ILE A 44 -2.90 11.12 2.26
CA ILE A 44 -3.08 11.16 3.71
C ILE A 44 -1.72 11.31 4.40
N PRO A 45 -1.65 12.00 5.55
CA PRO A 45 -0.43 12.05 6.34
C PRO A 45 -0.04 10.66 6.85
N VAL A 46 1.27 10.37 6.90
CA VAL A 46 1.81 9.06 7.31
C VAL A 46 1.39 8.70 8.73
N GLU A 47 1.40 9.67 9.63
CA GLU A 47 0.99 9.55 11.02
C GLU A 47 -0.49 9.16 11.20
N SER A 48 -1.33 9.42 10.19
CA SER A 48 -2.75 9.08 10.23
C SER A 48 -3.06 7.64 9.79
N VAL A 49 -2.10 6.97 9.14
CA VAL A 49 -2.31 5.67 8.49
C VAL A 49 -2.79 4.61 9.47
N LEU A 50 -2.14 4.47 10.64
CA LEU A 50 -2.52 3.47 11.63
C LEU A 50 -3.92 3.71 12.17
N THR A 51 -4.28 4.97 12.46
CA THR A 51 -5.62 5.35 12.91
C THR A 51 -6.68 4.96 11.87
N LYS A 52 -6.43 5.24 10.58
CA LYS A 52 -7.34 4.90 9.48
C LYS A 52 -7.50 3.40 9.27
N ILE A 53 -6.44 2.61 9.49
CA ILE A 53 -6.53 1.14 9.51
C ILE A 53 -7.43 0.68 10.66
N ILE A 54 -7.20 1.18 11.88
CA ILE A 54 -7.97 0.80 13.08
C ILE A 54 -9.45 1.17 12.94
N GLN A 55 -9.76 2.30 12.29
CA GLN A 55 -11.13 2.75 12.03
C GLN A 55 -11.82 1.98 10.88
N GLY A 56 -11.09 1.11 10.17
CA GLY A 56 -11.63 0.36 9.04
C GLY A 56 -11.72 1.14 7.73
N GLU A 57 -11.21 2.38 7.69
CA GLU A 57 -11.12 3.18 6.46
C GLU A 57 -10.11 2.59 5.47
N ILE A 58 -9.06 1.92 5.99
CA ILE A 58 -8.14 1.10 5.20
C ILE A 58 -8.27 -0.35 5.66
N CYS A 59 -9.05 -1.15 4.92
CA CYS A 59 -9.44 -2.49 5.35
C CYS A 59 -9.16 -3.60 4.32
N VAL A 60 -8.44 -3.31 3.24
CA VAL A 60 -7.99 -4.34 2.28
C VAL A 60 -6.71 -4.99 2.81
N THR A 61 -6.71 -6.32 3.00
CA THR A 61 -5.59 -7.08 3.61
C THR A 61 -4.24 -6.76 2.98
N GLY A 62 -4.17 -6.75 1.64
CA GLY A 62 -2.96 -6.44 0.90
C GLY A 62 -2.44 -5.02 1.17
N SER A 63 -3.33 -4.04 1.23
CA SER A 63 -2.99 -2.64 1.54
C SER A 63 -2.52 -2.49 2.97
N VAL A 64 -3.20 -3.11 3.94
CA VAL A 64 -2.79 -3.12 5.35
C VAL A 64 -1.39 -3.71 5.49
N ALA A 65 -1.14 -4.88 4.91
CA ALA A 65 0.18 -5.52 4.95
C ALA A 65 1.27 -4.67 4.30
N ALA A 66 0.98 -4.05 3.15
CA ALA A 66 1.91 -3.15 2.47
C ALA A 66 2.28 -1.93 3.31
N LEU A 67 1.29 -1.31 3.96
CA LEU A 67 1.50 -0.15 4.81
C LEU A 67 2.34 -0.50 6.03
N PHE A 68 2.02 -1.59 6.75
CA PHE A 68 2.82 -2.01 7.92
C PHE A 68 4.28 -2.31 7.55
N LEU A 69 4.50 -3.09 6.48
CA LEU A 69 5.86 -3.45 6.06
C LEU A 69 6.62 -2.23 5.48
N GLY A 70 5.93 -1.38 4.72
CA GLY A 70 6.49 -0.16 4.15
C GLY A 70 6.89 0.86 5.22
N LEU A 71 6.02 1.12 6.19
CA LEU A 71 6.30 2.03 7.30
C LEU A 71 7.47 1.54 8.15
N ASN A 72 7.54 0.25 8.46
CA ASN A 72 8.68 -0.33 9.18
C ASN A 72 10.00 -0.13 8.42
N LEU A 73 10.01 -0.24 7.08
CA LEU A 73 11.21 0.04 6.29
C LEU A 73 11.60 1.53 6.34
N ILE A 74 10.63 2.44 6.27
CA ILE A 74 10.87 3.88 6.35
C ILE A 74 11.43 4.27 7.73
N GLU A 75 10.89 3.71 8.81
CA GLU A 75 11.40 3.96 10.17
C GLU A 75 12.83 3.44 10.37
N GLN A 76 13.19 2.33 9.73
CA GLN A 76 14.54 1.81 9.79
C GLN A 76 15.54 2.73 9.08
N CYS A 77 15.13 3.41 8.00
CA CYS A 77 15.97 4.37 7.30
C CYS A 77 16.20 5.67 8.09
N HIS A 78 15.22 6.16 8.84
CA HIS A 78 15.35 7.40 9.64
C HIS A 78 16.16 7.23 10.94
N ARG A 79 16.52 6.00 11.32
CA ARG A 79 17.34 5.71 12.50
C ARG A 79 18.85 5.69 12.22
N TYR A 80 19.27 5.99 10.99
CA TYR A 80 20.66 6.16 10.56
C TYR A 80 20.87 7.57 10.03
#